data_AF-A0AAE7J6B4-F1
#
_entry.id   AF-A0AAE7J6B4-F1
#
_cell.length_a   1.000
_cell.length_b   1.000
_cell.length_c   1.000
_cell.angle_alpha   90.00
_cell.angle_beta   90.00
_cell.angle_gamma   90.00
#
_symmetry.space_group_name_H-M   'P 1'
#
loop_
_entity.id
_entity.type
_entity.pdbx_description
1 polymer ?
#
loop_
_entity_poly.entity_id
_entity_poly.type
_entity_poly.pdbx_seq_one_letter_code
_entity_poly.pdbx_strand_id
1 'polypeptide(L)'
;MAHRTWLSLSELGQLFGISSRHCERALDQAGWLDRHGRPTPAAIEAGAASLQGPQCHPRGCRWNGEVCRDLLMTRGYKPVSRDQHVKQWVALLEAMNEGSAAINATADQMAEDLPAELVDDVNAQLSQRGCTYQARRRASAC
;
A
#
# COMPACT_ATOMS: atom_id res chain seq x y z
N MET A 1 -0.59 3.90 18.49
CA MET A 1 -0.99 5.29 18.17
C MET A 1 -1.23 5.31 16.68
N ALA A 2 -2.49 5.46 16.27
CA ALA A 2 -2.83 5.50 14.85
C ALA A 2 -2.35 6.88 14.33
N HIS A 3 -1.37 6.86 13.43
CA HIS A 3 -0.93 8.07 12.77
C HIS A 3 -2.07 8.50 11.85
N ARG A 4 -2.57 9.72 12.01
CA ARG A 4 -3.42 10.39 11.02
C ARG A 4 -2.60 10.59 9.75
N THR A 5 -2.54 9.54 8.93
CA THR A 5 -1.79 9.56 7.69
C THR A 5 -2.72 10.04 6.59
N TRP A 6 -2.40 11.21 6.04
CA TRP A 6 -3.06 11.75 4.85
C TRP A 6 -2.45 11.10 3.62
N LEU A 7 -3.22 10.24 2.98
CA LEU A 7 -2.79 9.37 1.89
C LEU A 7 -3.37 9.83 0.56
N SER A 8 -2.63 9.60 -0.52
CA SER A 8 -3.18 9.56 -1.88
C SER A 8 -4.02 8.29 -2.08
N LEU A 9 -4.84 8.28 -3.14
CA LEU A 9 -5.60 7.08 -3.53
C LEU A 9 -4.71 5.86 -3.82
N SER A 10 -3.50 6.10 -4.33
CA SER A 10 -2.53 5.04 -4.60
C SER A 10 -2.04 4.40 -3.30
N GLU A 11 -1.61 5.21 -2.33
CA GLU A 11 -1.15 4.72 -1.03
C GLU A 11 -2.28 4.01 -0.27
N LEU A 12 -3.51 4.53 -0.39
CA LEU A 12 -4.67 3.91 0.23
C LEU A 12 -5.01 2.56 -0.41
N GLY A 13 -4.92 2.45 -1.73
CA GLY A 13 -5.07 1.17 -2.43
C GLY A 13 -4.01 0.14 -2.02
N GLN A 14 -2.75 0.57 -1.84
CA GLN A 14 -1.66 -0.30 -1.39
C GLN A 14 -1.94 -0.92 -0.01
N LEU A 15 -2.56 -0.19 0.92
CA LEU A 15 -2.94 -0.73 2.23
C LEU A 15 -3.90 -1.93 2.15
N PHE A 16 -4.64 -2.05 1.06
CA PHE A 16 -5.63 -3.10 0.82
C PHE A 16 -5.24 -4.04 -0.33
N GLY A 17 -4.07 -3.85 -0.94
CA GLY A 17 -3.60 -4.66 -2.07
C GLY A 17 -4.47 -4.48 -3.32
N ILE A 18 -5.09 -3.32 -3.47
CA ILE A 18 -5.95 -2.98 -4.61
C ILE A 18 -5.39 -1.79 -5.40
N SER A 19 -5.72 -1.70 -6.68
CA SER A 19 -5.28 -0.57 -7.50
C SER A 19 -5.97 0.74 -7.08
N SER A 20 -5.33 1.87 -7.39
CA SER A 20 -5.89 3.21 -7.14
C SER A 20 -7.28 3.38 -7.78
N ARG A 21 -7.50 2.86 -8.99
CA ARG A 21 -8.83 2.87 -9.64
C ARG A 21 -9.87 2.05 -8.87
N HIS A 22 -9.48 0.92 -8.30
CA HIS A 22 -10.39 0.11 -7.50
C HIS A 22 -10.74 0.83 -6.19
N CYS A 23 -9.74 1.44 -5.56
CA CYS A 23 -9.94 2.29 -4.39
C CYS A 23 -10.86 3.47 -4.70
N GLU A 24 -10.66 4.15 -5.83
CA GLU A 24 -11.51 5.25 -6.31
C GLU A 24 -12.97 4.77 -6.47
N ARG A 25 -13.19 3.66 -7.17
CA ARG A 25 -14.54 3.09 -7.31
C ARG A 25 -15.18 2.74 -5.97
N ALA A 26 -14.41 2.25 -5.00
CA ALA A 26 -14.92 1.96 -3.67
C ALA A 26 -15.30 3.23 -2.88
N LEU A 27 -14.67 4.36 -3.14
CA LEU A 27 -15.04 5.65 -2.52
C LEU A 27 -16.22 6.31 -3.26
N ASP A 28 -16.27 6.19 -4.58
CA ASP A 28 -17.40 6.63 -5.41
C ASP A 28 -18.71 5.92 -5.03
N GLN A 29 -18.67 4.60 -4.87
CA GLN A 29 -19.80 3.83 -4.36
C GLN A 29 -20.21 4.23 -2.94
N ALA A 30 -19.35 4.92 -2.18
CA ALA A 30 -19.65 5.46 -0.84
C ALA A 30 -20.25 6.87 -0.89
N GLY A 31 -20.40 7.44 -2.08
CA GLY A 31 -20.78 8.84 -2.26
C GLY A 31 -19.69 9.79 -1.78
N TRP A 32 -18.45 9.34 -1.62
CA TRP A 32 -17.33 10.15 -1.17
C TRP A 32 -16.56 10.82 -2.31
N LEU A 33 -16.79 10.37 -3.54
CA LEU A 33 -16.29 11.02 -4.75
C LEU A 33 -17.44 11.58 -5.58
N ASP A 34 -17.18 12.68 -6.27
CA ASP A 34 -18.03 13.21 -7.32
C ASP A 34 -17.67 12.63 -8.69
N ARG A 35 -18.48 12.95 -9.70
CA ARG A 35 -18.26 12.56 -11.11
C ARG A 35 -16.93 13.04 -11.71
N HIS A 36 -16.22 13.93 -11.02
CA HIS A 36 -14.93 14.49 -11.42
C HIS A 36 -13.76 13.89 -10.61
N GLY A 37 -14.01 12.90 -9.76
CA GLY A 37 -13.01 12.27 -8.90
C GLY A 37 -12.55 13.16 -7.75
N ARG A 38 -13.34 14.15 -7.35
CA ARG A 38 -13.08 15.03 -6.21
C ARG A 38 -13.87 14.57 -4.98
N PRO A 39 -13.37 14.82 -3.76
CA PRO A 39 -14.12 14.54 -2.55
C PRO A 39 -15.44 15.30 -2.51
N THR A 40 -16.53 14.61 -2.17
CA THR A 40 -17.81 15.25 -1.93
C THR A 40 -17.79 16.03 -0.60
N PRO A 41 -18.71 16.98 -0.38
CA PRO A 41 -18.85 17.65 0.91
C PRO A 41 -19.03 16.66 2.06
N ALA A 42 -19.78 15.58 1.84
CA ALA A 42 -19.99 14.51 2.82
C ALA A 42 -18.67 13.82 3.23
N ALA A 43 -17.74 13.62 2.29
CA ALA A 43 -16.41 13.07 2.61
C ALA A 43 -15.56 14.03 3.45
N ILE A 44 -15.70 15.35 3.24
CA ILE A 44 -14.99 16.37 4.01
C ILE A 44 -15.58 16.48 5.42
N GLU A 45 -16.91 16.51 5.53
CA GLU A 45 -17.63 16.54 6.82
C GLU A 45 -17.36 15.29 7.66
N ALA A 46 -17.27 14.12 7.04
CA ALA A 46 -16.88 12.88 7.69
C ALA A 46 -15.39 12.83 8.08
N GLY A 47 -14.59 13.84 7.74
CA GLY A 47 -13.14 13.86 7.98
C GLY A 47 -12.38 12.82 7.14
N ALA A 48 -12.99 12.28 6.09
CA ALA A 48 -12.41 11.28 5.21
C ALA A 48 -11.48 11.89 4.15
N ALA A 49 -11.67 13.16 3.79
CA ALA A 49 -10.85 13.85 2.81
C ALA A 49 -10.55 15.29 3.23
N SER A 50 -9.41 15.82 2.79
CA SER A 50 -9.03 17.22 2.99
C SER A 50 -8.67 17.87 1.66
N LEU A 51 -9.20 19.08 1.44
CA LEU A 51 -8.82 19.98 0.35
C LEU A 51 -7.56 20.75 0.78
N GLN A 52 -6.39 20.12 0.72
CA GLN A 52 -5.14 20.87 0.93
C GLN A 52 -4.77 21.61 -0.36
N GLY A 53 -4.99 22.93 -0.37
CA GLY A 53 -4.51 23.85 -1.41
C GLY A 53 -5.62 24.51 -2.26
N PRO A 54 -5.33 25.65 -2.89
CA PRO A 54 -6.30 26.47 -3.61
C PRO A 54 -6.84 25.84 -4.91
N GLN A 55 -6.27 24.72 -5.37
CA GLN A 55 -6.74 23.97 -6.55
C GLN A 55 -6.65 22.47 -6.27
N CYS A 56 -7.75 21.87 -5.80
CA CYS A 56 -7.81 20.42 -5.58
C CYS A 56 -7.98 19.71 -6.92
N HIS A 57 -6.85 19.44 -7.59
CA HIS A 57 -6.82 18.51 -8.71
C HIS A 57 -7.20 17.11 -8.17
N PRO A 58 -7.95 16.27 -8.91
CA PRO A 58 -8.37 14.94 -8.43
C PRO A 58 -7.21 14.06 -7.94
N ARG A 59 -6.01 14.25 -8.51
CA ARG A 59 -4.79 13.52 -8.11
C ARG A 59 -4.07 14.11 -6.89
N GLY A 60 -4.42 15.31 -6.45
CA GLY A 60 -3.86 16.01 -5.29
C GLY A 60 -4.69 15.87 -4.02
N CYS A 61 -5.86 15.22 -4.10
CA CYS A 61 -6.72 15.00 -2.94
C CYS A 61 -6.03 14.09 -1.92
N ARG A 62 -6.12 14.48 -0.65
CA ARG A 62 -5.59 13.71 0.47
C ARG A 62 -6.74 13.08 1.25
N TRP A 63 -6.61 11.78 1.51
CA TRP A 63 -7.58 10.94 2.18
C TRP A 63 -7.09 10.55 3.56
N ASN A 64 -7.97 10.55 4.52
CA ASN A 64 -7.67 10.12 5.88
C ASN A 64 -7.56 8.60 5.91
N GLY A 65 -6.35 8.09 6.14
CA GLY A 65 -6.08 6.65 6.11
C GLY A 65 -6.86 5.83 7.14
N GLU A 66 -7.29 6.40 8.26
CA GLU A 66 -8.10 5.70 9.27
C GLU A 66 -9.57 5.63 8.84
N VAL A 67 -10.17 6.77 8.53
CA VAL A 67 -11.59 6.87 8.15
C VAL A 67 -11.87 6.06 6.87
N CYS A 68 -10.99 6.16 5.88
CA CYS A 68 -11.11 5.38 4.66
C CYS A 68 -10.81 3.89 4.87
N ARG A 69 -9.93 3.54 5.82
CA ARG A 69 -9.70 2.13 6.17
C ARG A 69 -10.96 1.51 6.75
N ASP A 70 -11.61 2.19 7.69
CA ASP A 70 -12.84 1.70 8.31
C ASP A 70 -13.94 1.53 7.27
N LEU A 71 -14.13 2.52 6.38
CA LEU A 71 -15.07 2.40 5.27
C LEU A 71 -14.78 1.18 4.40
N LEU A 72 -13.53 1.00 3.96
CA LEU A 72 -13.16 -0.12 3.12
C LEU A 72 -13.38 -1.46 3.84
N MET A 73 -13.09 -1.53 5.14
CA MET A 73 -13.36 -2.72 5.96
C MET A 73 -14.85 -3.04 6.07
N THR A 74 -15.72 -2.03 6.25
CA THR A 74 -17.19 -2.24 6.26
C THR A 74 -17.73 -2.76 4.93
N ARG A 75 -16.99 -2.54 3.84
CA ARG A 75 -17.31 -3.01 2.49
C ARG A 75 -16.69 -4.38 2.16
N GLY A 76 -16.05 -5.02 3.13
CA GLY A 76 -15.47 -6.35 2.98
C GLY A 76 -14.04 -6.37 2.46
N TYR A 77 -13.40 -5.21 2.28
CA TYR A 77 -11.97 -5.18 1.98
C TYR A 77 -11.17 -5.52 3.24
N LYS A 78 -10.16 -6.38 3.06
CA LYS A 78 -9.25 -6.74 4.15
C LYS A 78 -7.94 -5.98 3.94
N PRO A 79 -7.46 -5.23 4.94
CA PRO A 79 -6.13 -4.65 4.86
C PRO A 79 -5.13 -5.77 4.57
N VAL A 80 -4.10 -5.47 3.77
CA VAL A 80 -3.00 -6.41 3.57
C VAL A 80 -2.40 -6.65 4.95
N SER A 81 -2.59 -7.85 5.47
CA SER A 81 -1.96 -8.22 6.73
C SER A 81 -0.45 -8.17 6.52
N ARG A 82 0.27 -7.71 7.54
CA ARG A 82 1.74 -7.71 7.52
C ARG A 82 2.29 -9.08 7.13
N ASP A 83 1.69 -10.14 7.67
CA ASP A 83 2.02 -11.53 7.34
C ASP A 83 1.82 -11.87 5.84
N GLN A 84 0.71 -11.44 5.23
CA GLN A 84 0.47 -11.65 3.80
C GLN A 84 1.49 -10.90 2.94
N HIS A 85 1.83 -9.67 3.33
CA HIS A 85 2.82 -8.87 2.61
C HIS A 85 4.21 -9.52 2.70
N VAL A 86 4.60 -9.99 3.89
CA VAL A 86 5.84 -10.75 4.09
C VAL A 86 5.84 -12.02 3.23
N LYS A 87 4.77 -12.80 3.23
CA LYS A 87 4.66 -14.03 2.42
C LYS A 87 4.84 -13.77 0.92
N GLN A 88 4.25 -12.69 0.41
CA GLN A 88 4.38 -12.29 -1.01
C GLN A 88 5.83 -11.95 -1.35
N TRP A 89 6.51 -11.18 -0.50
CA TRP A 89 7.91 -10.83 -0.69
C TRP A 89 8.84 -12.03 -0.60
N VAL A 90 8.63 -12.92 0.37
CA VAL A 90 9.40 -14.16 0.50
C VAL A 90 9.26 -15.01 -0.77
N ALA A 91 8.02 -15.22 -1.25
CA ALA A 91 7.77 -16.02 -2.45
C ALA A 91 8.41 -15.41 -3.71
N LEU A 92 8.38 -14.07 -3.84
CA LEU A 92 9.01 -13.37 -4.96
C LEU A 92 10.55 -13.55 -4.93
N LEU A 93 11.18 -13.26 -3.79
CA LEU A 93 12.64 -13.29 -3.66
C LEU A 93 13.20 -14.71 -3.76
N GLU A 94 12.48 -15.70 -3.20
CA GLU A 94 12.81 -17.12 -3.30
C GLU A 94 12.78 -17.60 -4.77
N ALA A 95 11.69 -17.30 -5.49
CA ALA A 95 11.56 -17.66 -6.91
C ALA A 95 12.62 -16.99 -7.80
N MET A 96 13.03 -15.77 -7.46
CA MET A 96 14.12 -15.08 -8.18
C MET A 96 15.49 -15.67 -7.86
N ASN A 97 15.74 -16.07 -6.61
CA ASN A 97 16.98 -16.73 -6.21
C ASN A 97 17.13 -18.13 -6.84
N GLU A 98 16.02 -18.85 -7.03
CA GLU A 98 15.99 -20.14 -7.73
C GLU A 98 16.19 -20.02 -9.25
N GLY A 99 16.34 -18.80 -9.78
CA GLY A 99 16.67 -18.58 -11.19
C GLY A 99 15.47 -18.60 -12.12
N SER A 100 14.33 -18.04 -11.70
CA SER A 100 13.17 -17.88 -12.59
C SER A 100 13.54 -17.09 -13.85
N ALA A 101 13.59 -17.77 -14.99
CA ALA A 101 13.94 -17.23 -16.31
C ALA A 101 12.94 -16.18 -16.85
N ALA A 102 11.87 -15.90 -16.12
CA ALA A 102 10.80 -14.98 -16.51
C ALA A 102 11.05 -13.52 -16.07
N ILE A 103 12.01 -13.25 -15.17
CA ILE A 103 12.21 -11.92 -14.58
C ILE A 103 13.59 -11.40 -14.93
N ASN A 104 13.67 -10.33 -15.73
CA ASN A 104 14.92 -9.70 -16.17
C ASN A 104 15.56 -8.79 -15.09
N ALA A 105 15.22 -9.02 -13.82
CA ALA A 105 15.69 -8.28 -12.66
C ALA A 105 16.27 -9.27 -11.64
N THR A 106 17.26 -8.84 -10.86
CA THR A 106 17.83 -9.66 -9.78
C THR A 106 17.01 -9.50 -8.50
N ALA A 107 17.12 -10.48 -7.59
CA ALA A 107 16.47 -10.40 -6.27
C ALA A 107 16.85 -9.11 -5.52
N ASP A 108 18.11 -8.65 -5.65
CA ASP A 108 18.56 -7.38 -5.09
C ASP A 108 17.86 -6.15 -5.69
N GLN A 109 17.63 -6.13 -7.00
CA GLN A 109 16.90 -5.04 -7.64
C GLN A 109 15.44 -4.96 -7.17
N MET A 110 14.81 -6.10 -6.90
CA MET A 110 13.45 -6.11 -6.35
C MET A 110 13.40 -5.82 -4.85
N ALA A 111 14.41 -6.23 -4.11
CA ALA A 111 14.54 -5.90 -2.70
C ALA A 111 14.70 -4.39 -2.45
N GLU A 112 15.04 -3.58 -3.46
CA GLU A 112 15.07 -2.11 -3.33
C GLU A 112 13.70 -1.50 -3.04
N ASP A 113 12.63 -2.16 -3.50
CA ASP A 113 11.23 -1.77 -3.28
C ASP A 113 10.63 -2.39 -2.00
N LEU A 114 11.38 -3.25 -1.30
CA LEU A 114 10.94 -3.88 -0.06
C LEU A 114 10.86 -2.83 1.07
N PRO A 115 9.68 -2.66 1.72
CA PRO A 115 9.55 -1.73 2.84
C PRO A 115 10.50 -2.08 3.99
N ALA A 116 11.21 -1.08 4.52
CA ALA A 116 12.25 -1.25 5.54
C ALA A 116 11.73 -1.95 6.81
N GLU A 117 10.47 -1.74 7.15
CA GLU A 117 9.81 -2.37 8.28
C GLU A 117 9.54 -3.87 8.07
N LEU A 118 9.54 -4.38 6.84
CA LEU A 118 9.29 -5.80 6.53
C LEU A 118 10.55 -6.62 6.33
N VAL A 119 11.71 -5.97 6.18
CA VAL A 119 12.99 -6.64 5.87
C VAL A 119 13.32 -7.74 6.88
N ASP A 120 13.16 -7.47 8.17
CA ASP A 120 13.48 -8.45 9.21
C ASP A 120 12.57 -9.67 9.15
N ASP A 121 11.26 -9.46 8.98
CA ASP A 121 10.28 -10.55 8.90
C ASP A 121 10.45 -11.39 7.62
N VAL A 122 10.77 -10.74 6.49
CA VAL A 122 11.05 -11.39 5.21
C VAL A 122 12.33 -12.23 5.31
N ASN A 123 13.42 -11.68 5.85
CA ASN A 123 14.68 -12.41 6.02
C ASN A 123 14.55 -13.59 6.98
N ALA A 124 13.75 -13.44 8.05
CA ALA A 124 13.48 -14.54 8.98
C ALA A 124 12.76 -15.70 8.27
N GLN A 125 11.75 -15.41 7.44
CA GLN A 125 11.03 -16.44 6.68
C GLN A 125 11.87 -17.07 5.56
N LEU A 126 12.66 -16.28 4.82
CA LEU A 126 13.60 -16.80 3.82
C LEU A 126 14.59 -17.78 4.45
N SER A 127 15.16 -17.41 5.61
CA SER A 127 16.08 -18.28 6.35
C SER A 127 15.42 -19.57 6.83
N GLN A 128 14.16 -19.49 7.32
CA GLN A 128 13.39 -20.67 7.72
C GLN A 128 13.11 -21.63 6.57
N ARG A 129 13.02 -21.13 5.33
CA ARG A 129 12.81 -21.94 4.12
C ARG A 129 14.13 -22.45 3.51
N GLY A 130 15.27 -22.08 4.07
CA GLY A 130 16.59 -22.46 3.56
C GLY A 130 17.04 -21.65 2.35
N CYS A 131 16.37 -20.53 2.05
CA CYS A 131 16.81 -19.59 1.03
C CYS A 131 18.07 -18.85 1.53
N THR A 132 19.15 -18.88 0.73
CA THR A 132 20.42 -18.21 1.06
C THR A 132 20.39 -16.71 0.81
N TYR A 133 19.38 -16.22 0.10
CA TYR A 133 19.22 -14.80 -0.18
C TYR A 133 18.74 -14.04 1.07
N GLN A 134 19.32 -12.87 1.30
CA GLN A 134 18.89 -11.95 2.36
C GLN A 134 18.76 -10.54 1.80
N ALA A 135 17.58 -9.94 1.97
CA ALA A 135 17.33 -8.57 1.58
C ALA A 135 18.08 -7.61 2.51
N ARG A 136 18.74 -6.60 1.94
CA ARG A 136 19.46 -5.58 2.72
C ARG A 136 18.50 -4.49 3.15
N ARG A 137 18.56 -4.10 4.43
CA ARG A 137 17.94 -2.84 4.86
C ARG A 137 18.67 -1.70 4.16
N ARG A 138 17.95 -0.85 3.42
CA ARG A 138 18.47 0.48 3.11
C ARG A 138 18.68 1.17 4.45
N ALA A 139 19.92 1.55 4.74
CA ALA A 139 20.15 2.59 5.74
C ALA A 139 19.41 3.82 5.23
N SER A 140 18.36 4.24 5.92
CA SER A 140 17.72 5.51 5.65
C SER A 140 18.83 6.56 5.69
N ALA A 141 19.13 7.18 4.55
CA ALA A 141 19.99 8.34 4.52
C ALA A 141 19.30 9.39 5.40
N CYS A 142 19.95 9.75 6.50
CA CYS A 142 19.54 10.82 7.41
C CYS A 142 19.50 12.16 6.69
#